data_AF-A0A9E0WSA1-F1
#
_entry.id   AF-A0A9E0WSA1-F1
#
_cell.length_a   1.000
_cell.length_b   1.000
_cell.length_c   1.000
_cell.angle_alpha   90.00
_cell.angle_beta   90.00
_cell.angle_gamma   90.00
#
_symmetry.space_group_name_H-M   'P 1'
#
loop_
_entity.id
_entity.type
_entity.pdbx_description
1 polymer ?
#
loop_
_entity_poly.entity_id
_entity_poly.type
_entity_poly.pdbx_seq_one_letter_code
_entity_poly.pdbx_strand_id
1 'polypeptide(L)'
;MAVSVRMEPLLEKELELAAQRQGITKSQFIIDAVQRALGRKNPYELMLKVKQEMAQNPRAQELSRVFAAEHDVPYDTERSRAALIAKLRAKHGLGAD
;
A
#
# COMPACT_ATOMS: atom_id res chain seq x y z
N MET A 1 33.34 8.93 -8.02
CA MET A 1 34.35 8.01 -7.43
C MET A 1 33.70 6.64 -7.28
N ALA A 2 34.30 5.59 -7.84
CA ALA A 2 33.76 4.24 -7.74
C ALA A 2 34.21 3.58 -6.42
N VAL A 3 33.31 2.87 -5.75
CA VAL A 3 33.59 2.13 -4.52
C VAL A 3 33.50 0.65 -4.83
N SER A 4 34.55 -0.12 -4.51
CA SER A 4 34.51 -1.58 -4.54
C SER A 4 34.19 -2.10 -3.14
N VAL A 5 33.25 -3.05 -3.06
CA VAL A 5 32.81 -3.66 -1.79
C VAL A 5 33.13 -5.14 -1.85
N ARG A 6 33.82 -5.66 -0.83
CA ARG A 6 33.99 -7.10 -0.63
C ARG A 6 32.91 -7.58 0.33
N MET A 7 32.12 -8.54 -0.10
CA MET A 7 31.00 -9.09 0.66
C MET A 7 31.18 -10.59 0.81
N GLU A 8 30.68 -11.15 1.91
CA GLU A 8 30.55 -12.59 2.05
C GLU A 8 29.61 -13.15 0.97
N PRO A 9 29.88 -14.32 0.35
CA PRO A 9 29.10 -14.83 -0.78
C PRO A 9 27.59 -14.98 -0.48
N LEU A 10 27.25 -15.36 0.76
CA LEU A 10 25.86 -15.47 1.20
C LEU A 10 25.16 -14.11 1.24
N LEU A 11 25.85 -13.08 1.77
CA LEU A 11 25.30 -11.73 1.85
C LEU A 11 25.10 -11.12 0.47
N GLU A 12 25.98 -11.41 -0.50
CA GLU A 12 25.79 -10.98 -1.89
C GLU A 12 24.51 -11.58 -2.50
N LYS A 13 24.23 -12.86 -2.21
CA LYS A 13 23.01 -13.53 -2.69
C LYS A 13 21.75 -12.97 -2.04
N GLU A 14 21.78 -12.68 -0.75
CA GLU A 14 20.68 -12.02 -0.05
C GLU A 14 20.40 -10.63 -0.63
N LEU A 15 21.46 -9.86 -0.91
CA LEU A 15 21.36 -8.55 -1.52
C LEU A 15 20.74 -8.62 -2.92
N GLU A 16 21.16 -9.60 -3.74
CA GLU A 16 20.61 -9.82 -5.07
C GLU A 16 19.11 -10.13 -5.02
N LEU A 17 18.68 -11.02 -4.12
CA LEU A 17 17.27 -11.34 -3.91
C LEU A 17 16.47 -10.14 -3.40
N ALA A 18 17.03 -9.36 -2.46
CA ALA A 18 16.36 -8.19 -1.92
C ALA A 18 16.17 -7.09 -2.96
N ALA A 19 17.20 -6.85 -3.79
CA ALA A 19 17.12 -5.92 -4.91
C ALA A 19 16.08 -6.38 -5.95
N GLN A 20 16.06 -7.66 -6.29
CA GLN A 20 15.09 -8.25 -7.21
C GLN A 20 13.65 -8.13 -6.72
N ARG A 21 13.40 -8.36 -5.43
CA ARG A 21 12.06 -8.18 -4.82
C ARG A 21 11.54 -6.75 -4.92
N GLN A 22 12.45 -5.77 -4.92
CA GLN A 22 12.12 -4.36 -5.05
C GLN A 22 12.14 -3.87 -6.50
N GLY A 23 12.53 -4.72 -7.46
CA GLY A 23 12.68 -4.34 -8.87
C GLY A 23 13.81 -3.33 -9.12
N ILE A 24 14.80 -3.26 -8.25
CA ILE A 24 15.94 -2.34 -8.34
C ILE A 24 17.27 -3.08 -8.56
N THR A 25 18.31 -2.36 -8.98
CA THR A 25 19.64 -2.94 -9.17
C THR A 25 20.38 -3.11 -7.83
N LYS A 26 21.39 -4.00 -7.82
CA LYS A 26 22.28 -4.22 -6.66
C LYS A 26 22.93 -2.91 -6.18
N SER A 27 23.39 -2.08 -7.10
CA SER A 27 24.00 -0.78 -6.77
C SER A 27 22.99 0.19 -6.15
N GLN A 28 21.77 0.25 -6.68
CA GLN A 28 20.73 1.12 -6.15
C GLN A 28 20.31 0.69 -4.73
N PHE A 29 20.19 -0.60 -4.50
CA PHE A 29 19.91 -1.16 -3.17
C PHE A 29 20.98 -0.77 -2.15
N ILE A 30 22.27 -0.87 -2.52
CA ILE A 30 23.39 -0.47 -1.64
C ILE A 30 23.32 1.03 -1.33
N ILE A 31 23.09 1.86 -2.34
CA ILE A 31 22.96 3.32 -2.17
C ILE A 31 21.83 3.63 -1.17
N ASP A 32 20.67 3.00 -1.33
CA ASP A 32 19.53 3.22 -0.47
C ASP A 32 19.78 2.74 0.97
N ALA A 33 20.44 1.59 1.14
CA ALA A 33 20.84 1.08 2.45
C ALA A 33 21.83 2.03 3.15
N VAL A 34 22.82 2.55 2.43
CA VAL A 34 23.80 3.51 2.97
C VAL A 34 23.13 4.84 3.30
N GLN A 35 22.26 5.36 2.43
CA GLN A 35 21.49 6.57 2.71
C GLN A 35 20.70 6.41 4.01
N ARG A 36 19.98 5.29 4.15
CA ARG A 36 19.18 4.96 5.34
C ARG A 36 20.04 4.83 6.60
N ALA A 37 21.20 4.18 6.51
CA ALA A 37 22.15 4.04 7.62
C ALA A 37 22.75 5.39 8.05
N LEU A 38 22.96 6.31 7.11
CA LEU A 38 23.41 7.68 7.38
C LEU A 38 22.26 8.62 7.83
N GLY A 39 21.06 8.09 8.08
CA GLY A 39 19.89 8.87 8.47
C GLY A 39 19.26 9.70 7.34
N ARG A 40 19.77 9.59 6.11
CA ARG A 40 19.16 10.20 4.92
C ARG A 40 18.01 9.29 4.46
N LYS A 41 16.81 9.85 4.23
CA LYS A 41 15.54 9.09 4.09
C LYS A 41 15.07 8.44 5.39
N ASN A 42 15.07 9.18 6.49
CA ASN A 42 14.40 8.74 7.72
C ASN A 42 12.91 8.46 7.42
N PRO A 43 12.43 7.21 7.57
CA PRO A 43 11.04 6.86 7.25
C PRO A 43 10.03 7.68 8.05
N TYR A 44 10.38 8.04 9.28
CA TYR A 44 9.53 8.84 10.15
C TYR A 44 9.37 10.28 9.62
N GLU A 45 10.45 10.90 9.19
CA GLU A 45 10.42 12.25 8.60
C GLU A 45 9.68 12.27 7.27
N LEU A 46 9.88 11.25 6.44
CA LEU A 46 9.12 11.06 5.21
C LEU A 46 7.62 10.89 5.49
N MET A 47 7.26 10.07 6.48
CA MET A 47 5.87 9.91 6.92
C MET A 47 5.29 11.24 7.40
N LEU A 48 6.04 12.00 8.21
CA LEU A 48 5.59 13.29 8.71
C LEU A 48 5.34 14.27 7.57
N LYS A 49 6.23 14.32 6.59
CA LYS A 49 6.09 15.15 5.39
C LYS A 49 4.86 14.76 4.57
N VAL A 50 4.65 13.46 4.30
CA VAL A 50 3.46 12.97 3.59
C VAL A 50 2.18 13.30 4.34
N LYS A 51 2.17 13.17 5.68
CA LYS A 51 1.02 13.58 6.50
C LYS A 51 0.71 15.07 6.35
N GLN A 52 1.73 15.92 6.35
CA GLN A 52 1.56 17.36 6.15
C GLN A 52 1.03 17.68 4.75
N GLU A 53 1.57 17.06 3.70
CA GLU A 53 1.11 17.23 2.32
C GLU A 53 -0.34 16.76 2.14
N MET A 54 -0.71 15.61 2.72
CA MET A 54 -2.07 15.10 2.72
C MET A 54 -3.04 16.01 3.48
N ALA A 55 -2.61 16.57 4.61
CA ALA A 55 -3.42 17.53 5.37
C ALA A 55 -3.68 18.82 4.56
N GLN A 56 -2.75 19.22 3.70
CA GLN A 56 -2.90 20.41 2.85
C GLN A 56 -3.64 20.14 1.54
N ASN A 57 -3.76 18.86 1.13
CA ASN A 57 -4.41 18.50 -0.12
C ASN A 57 -5.95 18.48 0.04
N PRO A 58 -6.69 19.37 -0.64
CA PRO A 58 -8.14 19.46 -0.50
C PRO A 58 -8.87 18.18 -0.94
N ARG A 59 -8.32 17.44 -1.92
CA ARG A 59 -8.88 16.15 -2.34
C ARG A 59 -8.71 15.06 -1.29
N ALA A 60 -7.59 15.07 -0.56
CA ALA A 60 -7.36 14.14 0.54
C ALA A 60 -8.28 14.45 1.72
N GLN A 61 -8.53 15.75 2.00
CA GLN A 61 -9.51 16.16 3.00
C GLN A 61 -10.93 15.70 2.63
N GLU A 62 -11.34 15.85 1.37
CA GLU A 62 -12.64 15.39 0.89
C GLU A 62 -12.80 13.87 1.04
N LEU A 63 -11.82 13.08 0.59
CA LEU A 63 -11.81 11.63 0.79
C LEU A 63 -11.87 11.26 2.26
N SER A 64 -11.08 11.93 3.12
CA SER A 64 -11.09 11.65 4.56
C SER A 64 -12.46 11.92 5.20
N ARG A 65 -13.21 12.92 4.74
CA ARG A 65 -14.57 13.21 5.21
C ARG A 65 -15.55 12.14 4.74
N VAL A 66 -15.43 11.67 3.50
CA VAL A 66 -16.26 10.58 2.97
C VAL A 66 -16.02 9.30 3.76
N PHE A 67 -14.76 8.90 3.96
CA PHE A 67 -14.40 7.70 4.72
C PHE A 67 -14.68 7.81 6.22
N ALA A 68 -14.60 9.00 6.82
CA ALA A 68 -14.98 9.21 8.22
C ALA A 68 -16.51 9.22 8.42
N ALA A 69 -17.26 9.64 7.38
CA ALA A 69 -18.73 9.59 7.38
C ALA A 69 -19.27 8.19 7.09
N GLU A 70 -18.49 7.35 6.40
CA GLU A 70 -18.63 5.89 6.44
C GLU A 70 -18.19 5.38 7.83
N HIS A 71 -19.00 5.68 8.84
CA HIS A 71 -18.99 4.87 10.05
C HIS A 71 -19.13 3.40 9.66
N ASP A 72 -18.48 2.54 10.44
CA ASP A 72 -18.54 1.07 10.42
C ASP A 72 -19.99 0.60 10.58
N VAL A 73 -20.81 0.78 9.54
CA VAL A 73 -22.17 0.28 9.50
C VAL A 73 -21.99 -1.22 9.48
N PRO A 74 -22.40 -1.95 10.54
CA PRO A 74 -22.24 -3.39 10.56
C PRO A 74 -22.84 -3.93 9.27
N TYR A 75 -22.04 -4.72 8.53
CA TYR A 75 -22.48 -5.26 7.25
C TYR A 75 -23.83 -5.96 7.45
N ASP A 76 -24.90 -5.34 6.96
CA ASP A 76 -26.26 -5.86 7.10
C ASP A 76 -26.41 -7.05 6.16
N THR A 77 -26.09 -8.22 6.71
CA THR A 77 -26.10 -9.50 6.03
C THR A 77 -27.49 -9.83 5.48
N GLU A 78 -28.55 -9.49 6.21
CA GLU A 78 -29.93 -9.79 5.82
C GLU A 78 -30.37 -8.93 4.65
N ARG A 79 -30.11 -7.61 4.69
CA ARG A 79 -30.43 -6.72 3.57
C ARG A 79 -29.60 -7.03 2.33
N SER A 80 -28.32 -7.35 2.51
CA SER A 80 -27.43 -7.74 1.42
C SER A 80 -27.86 -9.06 0.78
N ARG A 81 -28.25 -10.05 1.61
CA ARG A 81 -28.78 -11.35 1.16
C ARG A 81 -30.09 -11.20 0.39
N ALA A 82 -31.03 -10.39 0.89
CA ALA A 82 -32.29 -10.13 0.19
C ALA A 82 -32.05 -9.50 -1.19
N ALA A 83 -31.13 -8.54 -1.29
CA ALA A 83 -30.75 -7.91 -2.56
C ALA A 83 -30.10 -8.91 -3.54
N LEU A 84 -29.26 -9.82 -3.05
CA LEU A 84 -28.65 -10.89 -3.86
C LEU A 84 -29.70 -11.88 -4.36
N ILE A 85 -30.65 -12.29 -3.51
CA ILE A 85 -31.75 -13.18 -3.89
C ILE A 85 -32.63 -12.52 -4.94
N ALA A 86 -32.95 -11.23 -4.80
CA ALA A 86 -33.73 -10.49 -5.79
C ALA A 86 -33.02 -10.43 -7.16
N LYS A 87 -31.71 -10.15 -7.16
CA LYS A 87 -30.89 -10.18 -8.39
C LYS A 87 -30.85 -11.56 -9.04
N LEU A 88 -30.72 -12.62 -8.24
CA LEU A 88 -30.74 -14.00 -8.73
C LEU A 88 -32.11 -14.36 -9.33
N ARG A 89 -33.21 -14.01 -8.65
CA ARG A 89 -34.57 -14.23 -9.18
C ARG A 89 -34.80 -13.50 -10.50
N ALA A 90 -34.38 -12.24 -10.60
CA ALA A 90 -34.47 -11.45 -11.83
C ALA A 90 -33.62 -12.05 -12.97
N LYS A 91 -32.43 -12.58 -12.66
CA LYS A 91 -31.55 -13.22 -13.65
C LYS A 91 -32.05 -14.59 -14.13
N HIS A 92 -32.75 -15.33 -13.26
CA HIS A 92 -33.17 -16.71 -13.52
C HIS A 92 -34.67 -16.86 -13.82
N GLY A 93 -35.43 -15.75 -13.94
CA GLY A 93 -36.84 -15.77 -14.30
C GLY A 93 -37.77 -16.41 -13.26
N LEU A 94 -37.33 -16.53 -12.00
CA LEU A 94 -38.09 -17.14 -10.90
C LEU A 94 -38.95 -16.09 -10.17
N GLY A 95 -39.64 -15.24 -10.92
CA GLY A 95 -40.72 -14.41 -10.38
C GLY A 95 -41.91 -15.31 -10.06
N ALA A 96 -42.43 -15.25 -8.83
CA ALA A 96 -43.72 -15.82 -8.55
C ALA A 96 -44.77 -15.02 -9.35
N ASP A 97 -45.65 -15.74 -10.06
CA ASP A 97 -46.92 -15.21 -10.55
C ASP A 97 -47.71 -14.52 -9.42
#